data_AF-A0A1V3WH05-F1
#
_entry.id   AF-A0A1V3WH05-F1
#
_cell.length_a   1.000
_cell.length_b   1.000
_cell.length_c   1.000
_cell.angle_alpha   90.00
_cell.angle_beta   90.00
_cell.angle_gamma   90.00
#
_symmetry.space_group_name_H-M   'P 1'
#
loop_
_entity.id
_entity.type
_entity.pdbx_description
1 polymer ?
#
loop_
_entity_poly.entity_id
_entity_poly.type
_entity_poly.pdbx_seq_one_letter_code
_entity_poly.pdbx_strand_id
1 'polypeptide(L)'
;MSEKGRLFTSESVTEGHPDKICDAISDSVLDALLAEDPRSRVAVETLVTTGQVHVVGEVTTTAKAAFADITNTVRARILQIGYDSSDKGFDGASCGVNIGIGAQSPDIAQGVDTAHEARVEGAADPLDAQGAGDQGLMFGYAINDTPELMPLPIALAHRLSRRLTEVRKNGVLPYLRPDGKTQVTIAYEDNVPVRLDTVVISTQHAADIDLEKTLDPDIREHVLKSVLDELAHQTLDASQVRVLVNPTGKFVLGGPMGDAGLTGRKIIVDTYGGWARHGGGAFSGKDPSKVDRSAAYAMRWVAKNVVAAGLAERVEVQVAYAIGKAARWACSSRRSAPKRSTRSRSRRPSVRCSICGPGRSSATWTCCARSMRRRLPTGISAAPISNCRGSSSTRSTTSSAPSSSGREQSQNRITRAARVRFCVCSRAGVRSVPGAGWHRVIGLQPGQAVDAVLVTLD
;
A
#
# COMPACT_ATOMS: atom_id res chain seq x y z
N MET A 1 32.58 -24.55 6.72
CA MET A 1 32.29 -23.12 6.49
C MET A 1 31.40 -23.04 5.26
N SER A 2 30.16 -22.58 5.38
CA SER A 2 29.26 -22.44 4.21
C SER A 2 29.55 -21.09 3.54
N GLU A 3 30.14 -21.16 2.36
CA GLU A 3 30.71 -20.05 1.59
C GLU A 3 29.66 -19.29 0.76
N LYS A 4 28.49 -18.96 1.31
CA LYS A 4 27.41 -18.29 0.56
C LYS A 4 26.72 -17.18 1.35
N GLY A 5 27.44 -16.07 1.56
CA GLY A 5 26.80 -14.81 1.96
C GLY A 5 26.00 -14.22 0.79
N ARG A 6 24.76 -13.82 1.02
CA ARG A 6 23.92 -13.12 0.02
C ARG A 6 23.88 -11.64 0.35
N LEU A 7 24.21 -10.78 -0.60
CA LEU A 7 23.95 -9.34 -0.50
C LEU A 7 22.53 -9.05 -1.01
N PHE A 8 21.78 -8.23 -0.29
CA PHE A 8 20.49 -7.72 -0.73
C PHE A 8 20.39 -6.22 -0.49
N THR A 9 19.85 -5.53 -1.49
CA THR A 9 19.78 -4.07 -1.51
C THR A 9 18.34 -3.60 -1.62
N SER A 10 17.98 -2.60 -0.82
CA SER A 10 16.75 -1.81 -1.00
C SER A 10 17.09 -0.33 -1.00
N GLU A 11 16.16 0.48 -1.51
CA GLU A 11 16.29 1.92 -1.59
C GLU A 11 15.02 2.63 -1.11
N SER A 12 15.18 3.91 -0.76
CA SER A 12 14.10 4.82 -0.44
C SER A 12 14.45 6.23 -0.90
N VAL A 13 13.45 7.10 -0.94
CA VAL A 13 13.58 8.51 -1.31
C VAL A 13 12.87 9.37 -0.27
N THR A 14 13.24 10.64 -0.16
CA THR A 14 12.60 11.59 0.75
C THR A 14 11.23 12.03 0.22
N GLU A 15 10.45 12.71 1.06
CA GLU A 15 9.20 13.36 0.65
C GLU A 15 9.38 14.44 -0.44
N GLY A 16 10.61 14.93 -0.65
CA GLY A 16 10.93 15.94 -1.65
C GLY A 16 11.30 15.38 -3.02
N HIS A 17 11.38 14.06 -3.19
CA HIS A 17 11.57 13.44 -4.50
C HIS A 17 10.34 13.68 -5.39
N PRO A 18 10.47 14.05 -6.68
CA PRO A 18 9.34 14.45 -7.53
C PRO A 18 8.21 13.41 -7.59
N ASP A 19 8.51 12.12 -7.77
CA ASP A 19 7.47 11.08 -7.67
C ASP A 19 6.75 11.01 -6.32
N LYS A 20 7.47 11.20 -5.19
CA LYS A 20 6.82 11.22 -3.87
C LYS A 20 6.06 12.51 -3.60
N ILE A 21 6.44 13.63 -4.23
CA ILE A 21 5.61 14.85 -4.26
C ILE A 21 4.27 14.53 -4.93
N CYS A 22 4.28 13.84 -6.08
CA CYS A 22 3.06 13.42 -6.75
C CYS A 22 2.18 12.53 -5.88
N ASP A 23 2.74 11.49 -5.28
CA ASP A 23 2.01 10.63 -4.34
C ASP A 23 1.41 11.44 -3.18
N ALA A 24 2.19 12.35 -2.61
CA ALA A 24 1.79 13.19 -1.50
C ALA A 24 0.67 14.17 -1.87
N ILE A 25 0.68 14.73 -3.07
CA ILE A 25 -0.38 15.60 -3.59
C ILE A 25 -1.65 14.78 -3.83
N SER A 26 -1.55 13.65 -4.53
CA SER A 26 -2.68 12.77 -4.84
C SER A 26 -3.39 12.30 -3.56
N ASP A 27 -2.64 11.92 -2.52
CA ASP A 27 -3.24 11.57 -1.23
C ASP A 27 -3.78 12.78 -0.46
N SER A 28 -3.20 13.98 -0.60
CA SER A 28 -3.75 15.19 0.04
C SER A 28 -5.12 15.57 -0.55
N VAL A 29 -5.29 15.41 -1.86
CA VAL A 29 -6.59 15.59 -2.54
C VAL A 29 -7.58 14.54 -2.06
N LEU A 30 -7.16 13.27 -1.98
CA LEU A 30 -8.00 12.20 -1.44
C LEU A 30 -8.46 12.51 0.00
N ASP A 31 -7.54 12.90 0.87
CA ASP A 31 -7.82 13.20 2.28
C ASP A 31 -8.80 14.37 2.41
N ALA A 32 -8.61 15.44 1.63
CA ALA A 32 -9.51 16.59 1.63
C ALA A 32 -10.94 16.20 1.21
N LEU A 33 -11.08 15.38 0.17
CA LEU A 33 -12.38 14.92 -0.31
C LEU A 33 -13.06 13.97 0.69
N LEU A 34 -12.31 13.03 1.27
CA LEU A 34 -12.83 12.07 2.26
C LEU A 34 -13.21 12.73 3.59
N ALA A 35 -12.56 13.84 3.95
CA ALA A 35 -12.87 14.59 5.17
C ALA A 35 -14.27 15.22 5.12
N GLU A 36 -14.71 15.70 3.95
CA GLU A 36 -16.04 16.29 3.75
C GLU A 36 -17.07 15.24 3.31
N ASP A 37 -16.69 14.31 2.42
CA ASP A 37 -17.54 13.21 1.97
C ASP A 37 -16.81 11.85 2.07
N PRO A 38 -17.04 11.08 3.14
CA PRO A 38 -16.43 9.76 3.34
C PRO A 38 -16.80 8.70 2.28
N ARG A 39 -17.79 8.97 1.42
CA ARG A 39 -18.18 8.09 0.31
C ARG A 39 -17.58 8.49 -1.03
N SER A 40 -16.71 9.51 -1.05
CA SER A 40 -16.02 9.95 -2.26
C SER A 40 -15.32 8.78 -2.95
N ARG A 41 -15.60 8.60 -4.24
CA ARG A 41 -14.83 7.73 -5.12
C ARG A 41 -13.76 8.59 -5.78
N VAL A 42 -12.50 8.25 -5.55
CA VAL A 42 -11.35 9.06 -5.97
C VAL A 42 -10.32 8.16 -6.62
N ALA A 43 -9.91 8.55 -7.82
CA ALA A 43 -8.75 8.03 -8.54
C ALA A 43 -8.05 9.24 -9.18
N VAL A 44 -7.21 9.91 -8.40
CA VAL A 44 -6.46 11.08 -8.86
C VAL A 44 -4.99 10.74 -9.04
N GLU A 45 -4.43 11.22 -10.14
CA GLU A 45 -3.04 11.08 -10.51
C GLU A 45 -2.43 12.48 -10.63
N THR A 46 -1.22 12.62 -10.09
CA THR A 46 -0.46 13.86 -10.15
C THR A 46 0.79 13.67 -11.00
N LEU A 47 1.06 14.63 -11.89
CA LEU A 47 2.32 14.82 -12.59
C LEU A 47 2.94 16.15 -12.15
N VAL A 48 4.24 16.16 -11.87
CA VAL A 48 5.01 17.37 -11.61
C VAL A 48 6.19 17.47 -12.56
N THR A 49 6.50 18.69 -12.96
CA THR A 49 7.68 19.04 -13.77
C THR A 49 8.06 20.50 -13.49
N THR A 50 9.07 21.03 -14.19
CA THR A 50 9.56 22.40 -13.99
C THR A 50 8.42 23.42 -14.01
N GLY A 51 8.15 24.01 -12.83
CA GLY A 51 7.17 25.06 -12.63
C GLY A 51 5.70 24.66 -12.77
N GLN A 52 5.38 23.37 -12.93
CA GLN A 52 4.01 22.91 -13.21
C GLN A 52 3.60 21.68 -12.38
N VAL A 53 2.33 21.67 -11.99
CA VAL A 53 1.63 20.53 -11.40
C VAL A 53 0.37 20.26 -12.21
N HIS A 54 0.13 19.01 -12.56
CA HIS A 54 -1.09 18.55 -13.22
C HIS A 54 -1.77 17.52 -12.31
N VAL A 55 -2.98 17.82 -11.85
CA VAL A 55 -3.82 16.87 -11.11
C VAL A 55 -4.93 16.42 -12.05
N VAL A 56 -4.95 15.14 -12.39
CA VAL A 56 -5.88 14.54 -13.36
C VAL A 56 -6.55 13.30 -12.77
N GLY A 57 -7.59 12.81 -13.44
CA GLY A 57 -8.24 11.54 -13.08
C GLY A 57 -9.74 11.68 -12.87
N GLU A 58 -10.32 10.78 -12.10
CA GLU A 58 -11.77 10.67 -11.92
C GLU A 58 -12.18 10.79 -10.46
N VAL A 59 -13.16 11.67 -10.21
CA VAL A 59 -13.73 11.88 -8.88
C VAL A 59 -15.24 11.84 -8.94
N THR A 60 -15.87 11.19 -7.97
CA THR A 60 -17.30 11.28 -7.68
C THR A 60 -17.47 11.55 -6.20
N THR A 61 -17.97 12.74 -5.88
CA THR A 61 -18.02 13.24 -4.50
C THR A 61 -19.12 14.30 -4.37
N THR A 62 -19.64 14.44 -3.15
CA THR A 62 -20.49 15.56 -2.73
C THR A 62 -19.69 16.67 -2.04
N ALA A 63 -18.38 16.49 -1.84
CA ALA A 63 -17.46 17.43 -1.20
C ALA A 63 -17.13 18.64 -2.09
N LYS A 64 -18.07 19.56 -2.23
CA LYS A 64 -17.97 20.69 -3.17
C LYS A 64 -16.89 21.67 -2.75
N ALA A 65 -16.73 21.93 -1.46
CA ALA A 65 -15.75 22.90 -0.97
C ALA A 65 -14.33 22.36 -1.18
N ALA A 66 -14.06 21.13 -0.74
CA ALA A 66 -12.77 20.48 -0.95
C ALA A 66 -12.41 20.34 -2.44
N PHE A 67 -13.38 20.00 -3.30
CA PHE A 67 -13.13 19.89 -4.75
C PHE A 67 -12.77 21.25 -5.39
N ALA A 68 -13.43 22.33 -4.97
CA ALA A 68 -13.11 23.67 -5.46
C ALA A 68 -11.73 24.16 -4.96
N ASP A 69 -11.25 23.64 -3.84
CA ASP A 69 -10.01 24.08 -3.16
C ASP A 69 -8.78 23.19 -3.44
N ILE A 70 -8.86 22.30 -4.44
CA ILE A 70 -7.75 21.39 -4.80
C ILE A 70 -6.46 22.18 -5.07
N THR A 71 -6.55 23.32 -5.74
CA THR A 71 -5.37 24.16 -6.03
C THR A 71 -4.64 24.59 -4.76
N ASN A 72 -5.36 25.03 -3.73
CA ASN A 72 -4.72 25.41 -2.46
C ASN A 72 -4.20 24.20 -1.70
N THR A 73 -4.91 23.06 -1.76
CA THR A 73 -4.45 21.78 -1.20
C THR A 73 -3.09 21.38 -1.79
N VAL A 74 -2.94 21.46 -3.12
CA VAL A 74 -1.68 21.20 -3.84
C VAL A 74 -0.57 22.11 -3.35
N ARG A 75 -0.81 23.43 -3.33
CA ARG A 75 0.19 24.43 -2.90
C ARG A 75 0.63 24.23 -1.45
N ALA A 76 -0.34 24.05 -0.55
CA ALA A 76 -0.08 23.81 0.86
C ALA A 76 0.79 22.56 1.07
N ARG A 77 0.52 21.49 0.31
CA ARG A 77 1.31 20.26 0.40
C ARG A 77 2.76 20.46 -0.06
N ILE A 78 2.98 21.18 -1.16
CA ILE A 78 4.32 21.49 -1.69
C ILE A 78 5.12 22.35 -0.70
N LEU A 79 4.49 23.36 -0.12
CA LEU A 79 5.09 24.21 0.92
C LEU A 79 5.45 23.42 2.17
N GLN A 80 4.59 22.50 2.60
CA GLN A 80 4.84 21.62 3.76
C GLN A 80 6.04 20.67 3.53
N ILE A 81 6.27 20.24 2.29
CA ILE A 81 7.44 19.44 1.91
C ILE A 81 8.72 20.28 2.02
N GLY A 82 8.63 21.58 1.76
CA GLY A 82 9.71 22.57 1.90
C GLY A 82 10.21 23.16 0.58
N TYR A 83 9.41 23.05 -0.49
CA TYR A 83 9.58 23.78 -1.74
C TYR A 83 8.83 25.11 -1.66
N ASP A 84 9.49 26.09 -1.05
CA ASP A 84 8.98 27.43 -0.69
C ASP A 84 9.74 28.56 -1.40
N SER A 85 10.66 28.22 -2.32
CA SER A 85 11.47 29.16 -3.08
C SER A 85 11.99 28.50 -4.35
N SER A 86 11.95 29.25 -5.46
CA SER A 86 12.52 28.84 -6.75
C SER A 86 14.01 28.49 -6.67
N ASP A 87 14.74 29.03 -5.68
CA ASP A 87 16.15 28.68 -5.46
C ASP A 87 16.36 27.20 -5.11
N LYS A 88 15.33 26.54 -4.56
CA LYS A 88 15.32 25.11 -4.25
C LYS A 88 14.93 24.23 -5.45
N GLY A 89 14.64 24.85 -6.60
CA GLY A 89 14.22 24.19 -7.84
C GLY A 89 12.71 24.08 -8.03
N PHE A 90 11.91 24.44 -7.02
CA PHE A 90 10.45 24.43 -7.11
C PHE A 90 9.85 25.27 -5.98
N ASP A 91 8.69 25.87 -6.24
CA ASP A 91 8.01 26.75 -5.28
C ASP A 91 6.49 26.57 -5.33
N GLY A 92 5.91 26.10 -4.23
CA GLY A 92 4.48 25.91 -4.09
C GLY A 92 3.67 27.21 -4.13
N ALA A 93 4.27 28.36 -3.84
CA ALA A 93 3.59 29.65 -3.90
C ALA A 93 3.43 30.17 -5.34
N SER A 94 4.36 29.84 -6.24
CA SER A 94 4.40 30.38 -7.61
C SER A 94 4.18 29.36 -8.72
N CYS A 95 4.25 28.05 -8.46
CA CYS A 95 4.07 27.04 -9.51
C CYS A 95 2.68 27.12 -10.18
N GLY A 96 2.61 26.77 -11.46
CA GLY A 96 1.33 26.56 -12.15
C GLY A 96 0.66 25.26 -11.66
N VAL A 97 -0.66 25.31 -11.47
CA VAL A 97 -1.46 24.15 -11.05
C VAL A 97 -2.63 24.00 -12.00
N ASN A 98 -2.66 22.88 -12.72
CA ASN A 98 -3.68 22.57 -13.72
C ASN A 98 -4.53 21.40 -13.21
N ILE A 99 -5.85 21.61 -13.13
CA ILE A 99 -6.80 20.60 -12.68
C ILE A 99 -7.55 20.06 -13.90
N GLY A 100 -7.37 18.77 -14.17
CA GLY A 100 -8.02 18.03 -15.26
C GLY A 100 -8.76 16.80 -14.73
N ILE A 101 -9.70 17.02 -13.80
CA ILE A 101 -10.47 15.95 -13.16
C ILE A 101 -11.85 15.82 -13.83
N GLY A 102 -12.18 14.60 -14.25
CA GLY A 102 -13.47 14.24 -14.84
C GLY A 102 -14.38 13.49 -13.86
N ALA A 103 -15.62 13.25 -14.28
CA ALA A 103 -16.53 12.34 -13.59
C ALA A 103 -16.18 10.88 -13.91
N GLN A 104 -16.40 9.96 -12.96
CA GLN A 104 -16.19 8.53 -13.17
C GLN A 104 -17.16 7.98 -14.22
N SER A 105 -16.71 7.02 -15.05
CA SER A 105 -17.58 6.37 -16.04
C SER A 105 -18.79 5.68 -15.37
N PRO A 106 -20.03 5.93 -15.84
CA PRO A 106 -21.23 5.25 -15.33
C PRO A 106 -21.17 3.71 -15.44
N ASP A 107 -20.52 3.19 -16.49
CA ASP A 107 -20.38 1.74 -16.72
C ASP A 107 -19.48 1.07 -15.66
N ILE A 108 -18.47 1.79 -15.18
CA ILE A 108 -17.60 1.33 -14.10
C ILE A 108 -18.36 1.39 -12.77
N ALA A 109 -19.08 2.48 -12.52
CA ALA A 109 -19.86 2.65 -11.29
C ALA A 109 -20.87 1.50 -11.07
N GLN A 110 -21.60 1.10 -12.13
CA GLN A 110 -22.55 0.00 -12.07
C GLN A 110 -21.91 -1.35 -11.68
N GLY A 111 -20.67 -1.59 -12.13
CA GLY A 111 -19.94 -2.83 -11.84
C GLY A 111 -19.43 -2.94 -10.40
N VAL A 112 -19.17 -1.79 -9.75
CA VAL A 112 -18.63 -1.70 -8.38
C VAL A 112 -19.74 -1.64 -7.35
N ASP A 113 -20.79 -0.87 -7.62
CA ASP A 113 -21.89 -0.62 -6.67
C ASP A 113 -22.79 -1.84 -6.47
N THR A 114 -22.74 -2.82 -7.38
CA THR A 114 -23.42 -4.11 -7.19
C THR A 114 -22.51 -5.24 -7.70
N ALA A 115 -21.98 -6.03 -6.77
CA ALA A 115 -21.12 -7.17 -7.09
C ALA A 115 -21.82 -8.17 -8.02
N HIS A 116 -21.04 -8.96 -8.74
CA HIS A 116 -21.52 -10.01 -9.63
C HIS A 116 -22.33 -11.06 -8.88
N GLU A 117 -21.89 -11.41 -7.66
CA GLU A 117 -22.58 -12.31 -6.75
C GLU A 117 -23.97 -11.77 -6.40
N ALA A 118 -24.06 -10.48 -6.10
CA ALA A 118 -25.34 -9.79 -5.87
C ALA A 118 -26.23 -9.75 -7.11
N ARG A 119 -25.65 -9.60 -8.31
CA ARG A 119 -26.38 -9.53 -9.60
C ARG A 119 -26.89 -10.86 -10.11
N VAL A 120 -26.15 -11.95 -9.90
CA VAL A 120 -26.42 -13.26 -10.51
C VAL A 120 -27.02 -14.25 -9.53
N GLU A 121 -26.57 -14.25 -8.28
CA GLU A 121 -26.90 -15.28 -7.30
C GLU A 121 -27.88 -14.78 -6.22
N GLY A 122 -28.08 -13.45 -6.15
CA GLY A 122 -28.89 -12.79 -5.11
C GLY A 122 -28.13 -12.74 -3.79
N ALA A 123 -27.49 -11.61 -3.48
CA ALA A 123 -26.61 -11.51 -2.31
C ALA A 123 -27.36 -11.80 -1.00
N ALA A 124 -26.85 -12.77 -0.23
CA ALA A 124 -27.36 -13.09 1.10
C ALA A 124 -26.64 -12.30 2.21
N ASP A 125 -25.38 -11.88 1.99
CA ASP A 125 -24.57 -11.11 2.95
C ASP A 125 -24.35 -9.67 2.44
N PRO A 126 -24.64 -8.62 3.26
CA PRO A 126 -24.29 -7.23 2.95
C PRO A 126 -22.81 -6.99 2.61
N LEU A 127 -21.88 -7.84 3.04
CA LEU A 127 -20.46 -7.76 2.70
C LEU A 127 -20.16 -8.16 1.25
N ASP A 128 -21.02 -8.92 0.61
CA ASP A 128 -20.89 -9.36 -0.78
C ASP A 128 -21.52 -8.37 -1.77
N ALA A 129 -22.07 -7.25 -1.28
CA ALA A 129 -22.77 -6.28 -2.11
C ALA A 129 -21.83 -5.46 -3.01
N GLN A 130 -20.57 -5.25 -2.60
CA GLN A 130 -19.60 -4.42 -3.32
C GLN A 130 -18.54 -5.27 -4.02
N GLY A 131 -18.47 -5.18 -5.34
CA GLY A 131 -17.47 -5.88 -6.14
C GLY A 131 -16.12 -5.15 -6.18
N ALA A 132 -15.07 -5.88 -6.54
CA ALA A 132 -13.77 -5.26 -6.84
C ALA A 132 -13.90 -4.28 -8.01
N GLY A 133 -13.38 -3.06 -7.83
CA GLY A 133 -13.43 -2.01 -8.85
C GLY A 133 -12.57 -2.24 -10.08
N ASP A 134 -11.59 -3.14 -9.98
CA ASP A 134 -10.72 -3.57 -11.07
C ASP A 134 -10.23 -5.01 -10.79
N GLN A 135 -9.69 -5.66 -11.81
CA GLN A 135 -8.89 -6.87 -11.63
C GLN A 135 -7.53 -6.51 -11.01
N GLY A 136 -6.99 -7.38 -10.15
CA GLY A 136 -5.66 -7.11 -9.61
C GLY A 136 -5.13 -8.23 -8.73
N LEU A 137 -3.82 -8.19 -8.51
CA LEU A 137 -3.09 -9.05 -7.60
C LEU A 137 -2.55 -8.20 -6.47
N MET A 138 -2.60 -8.68 -5.23
CA MET A 138 -2.06 -7.95 -4.08
C MET A 138 -1.29 -8.90 -3.18
N PHE A 139 -0.19 -8.38 -2.63
CA PHE A 139 0.72 -9.14 -1.78
C PHE A 139 0.88 -8.48 -0.40
N GLY A 140 0.84 -9.30 0.63
CA GLY A 140 1.18 -8.96 2.00
C GLY A 140 2.44 -9.68 2.43
N TYR A 141 3.36 -8.99 3.08
CA TYR A 141 4.58 -9.61 3.60
C TYR A 141 4.85 -9.18 5.03
N ALA A 142 5.44 -10.07 5.83
CA ALA A 142 6.03 -9.74 7.13
C ALA A 142 7.20 -10.66 7.45
N ILE A 143 8.19 -10.14 8.18
CA ILE A 143 9.38 -10.84 8.68
C ILE A 143 9.79 -10.21 10.01
N ASN A 144 10.40 -10.98 10.92
CA ASN A 144 10.81 -10.51 12.24
C ASN A 144 12.21 -9.85 12.28
N ASP A 145 12.76 -9.42 11.15
CA ASP A 145 14.05 -8.72 11.07
C ASP A 145 14.04 -7.37 11.83
N THR A 146 12.87 -6.76 12.01
CA THR A 146 12.73 -5.44 12.66
C THR A 146 11.50 -5.41 13.58
N PRO A 147 11.45 -4.49 14.57
CA PRO A 147 10.28 -4.34 15.45
C PRO A 147 8.97 -4.08 14.72
N GLU A 148 9.02 -3.36 13.60
CA GLU A 148 7.88 -3.10 12.71
C GLU A 148 7.47 -4.28 11.82
N LEU A 149 8.15 -5.42 11.96
CA LEU A 149 7.97 -6.65 11.19
C LEU A 149 8.16 -6.45 9.67
N MET A 150 9.18 -5.68 9.30
CA MET A 150 9.57 -5.34 7.93
C MET A 150 10.96 -5.92 7.59
N PRO A 151 11.26 -6.17 6.31
CA PRO A 151 12.63 -6.52 5.89
C PRO A 151 13.60 -5.41 6.27
N LEU A 152 14.74 -5.77 6.86
CA LEU A 152 15.73 -4.81 7.35
C LEU A 152 16.22 -3.79 6.30
N PRO A 153 16.51 -4.15 5.03
CA PRO A 153 17.13 -3.21 4.07
C PRO A 153 16.20 -2.04 3.73
N ILE A 154 14.91 -2.31 3.50
CA ILE A 154 13.92 -1.26 3.21
C ILE A 154 13.58 -0.45 4.47
N ALA A 155 13.50 -1.10 5.62
CA ALA A 155 13.27 -0.41 6.90
C ALA A 155 14.39 0.59 7.20
N LEU A 156 15.65 0.21 6.98
CA LEU A 156 16.79 1.09 7.19
C LEU A 156 16.82 2.22 6.15
N ALA A 157 16.58 1.93 4.88
CA ALA A 157 16.49 2.96 3.83
C ALA A 157 15.41 4.01 4.16
N HIS A 158 14.22 3.58 4.60
CA HIS A 158 13.16 4.50 5.05
C HIS A 158 13.54 5.32 6.29
N ARG A 159 14.25 4.73 7.25
CA ARG A 159 14.73 5.46 8.43
C ARG A 159 15.72 6.54 8.03
N LEU A 160 16.64 6.25 7.11
CA LEU A 160 17.60 7.23 6.58
C LEU A 160 16.89 8.37 5.83
N SER A 161 15.96 8.08 4.93
CA SER A 161 15.25 9.11 4.15
C SER A 161 14.35 10.00 5.02
N ARG A 162 13.69 9.40 6.02
CA ARG A 162 12.95 10.13 7.05
C ARG A 162 13.88 11.00 7.89
N ARG A 163 15.02 10.47 8.33
CA ARG A 163 15.99 11.23 9.13
C ARG A 163 16.56 12.42 8.38
N LEU A 164 16.86 12.29 7.08
CA LEU A 164 17.25 13.42 6.22
C LEU A 164 16.20 14.55 6.23
N THR A 165 14.93 14.18 6.18
CA THR A 165 13.82 15.13 6.24
C THR A 165 13.72 15.80 7.61
N GLU A 166 13.87 15.02 8.69
CA GLU A 166 13.84 15.53 10.07
C GLU A 166 14.95 16.56 10.33
N VAL A 167 16.21 16.22 10.04
CA VAL A 167 17.37 17.09 10.30
C VAL A 167 17.34 18.37 9.46
N ARG A 168 16.70 18.31 8.28
CA ARG A 168 16.41 19.48 7.46
C ARG A 168 15.34 20.37 8.11
N LYS A 169 14.19 19.79 8.45
CA LYS A 169 13.02 20.55 8.94
C LYS A 169 13.22 21.13 10.35
N ASN A 170 14.00 20.47 11.20
CA ASN A 170 14.31 20.97 12.53
C ASN A 170 15.53 21.91 12.58
N GLY A 171 16.18 22.17 11.43
CA GLY A 171 17.30 23.10 11.31
C GLY A 171 18.64 22.57 11.83
N VAL A 172 18.78 21.27 12.12
CA VAL A 172 20.09 20.67 12.46
C VAL A 172 21.04 20.78 11.27
N LEU A 173 20.55 20.45 10.07
CA LEU A 173 21.28 20.63 8.79
C LEU A 173 20.48 21.58 7.88
N PRO A 174 20.53 22.91 8.13
CA PRO A 174 19.64 23.88 7.49
C PRO A 174 19.93 24.09 6.00
N TYR A 175 21.11 23.67 5.54
CA TYR A 175 21.52 23.76 4.14
C TYR A 175 20.97 22.63 3.26
N LEU A 176 20.37 21.59 3.86
CA LEU A 176 19.73 20.52 3.11
C LEU A 176 18.45 21.03 2.42
N ARG A 177 18.22 20.52 1.21
CA ARG A 177 17.02 20.79 0.41
C ARG A 177 16.14 19.54 0.34
N PRO A 178 14.88 19.64 -0.12
CA PRO A 178 13.90 18.57 0.08
C PRO A 178 14.22 17.23 -0.60
N ASP A 179 14.84 17.22 -1.78
CA ASP A 179 15.10 15.99 -2.54
C ASP A 179 16.26 15.16 -1.95
N GLY A 180 16.08 13.85 -1.87
CA GLY A 180 17.07 12.94 -1.33
C GLY A 180 16.74 11.47 -1.62
N LYS A 181 17.79 10.65 -1.70
CA LYS A 181 17.76 9.23 -2.04
C LYS A 181 18.68 8.47 -1.09
N THR A 182 18.26 7.28 -0.72
CA THR A 182 18.98 6.41 0.22
C THR A 182 18.96 4.99 -0.29
N GLN A 183 20.08 4.28 -0.18
CA GLN A 183 20.19 2.89 -0.58
C GLN A 183 21.00 2.14 0.46
N VAL A 184 20.54 0.94 0.81
CA VAL A 184 21.12 0.11 1.86
C VAL A 184 21.33 -1.29 1.32
N THR A 185 22.55 -1.79 1.46
CA THR A 185 22.93 -3.17 1.17
C THR A 185 23.26 -3.90 2.47
N ILE A 186 22.58 -5.02 2.71
CA ILE A 186 22.78 -5.88 3.87
C ILE A 186 23.32 -7.23 3.40
N ALA A 187 24.33 -7.75 4.11
CA ALA A 187 24.78 -9.12 3.97
C ALA A 187 23.95 -10.06 4.84
N TYR A 188 23.57 -11.19 4.25
CA TYR A 188 22.79 -12.24 4.89
C TYR A 188 23.56 -13.56 4.91
N GLU A 189 23.48 -14.24 6.05
CA GLU A 189 23.76 -15.67 6.15
C GLU A 189 22.42 -16.41 6.16
N ASP A 190 22.16 -17.18 5.11
CA ASP A 190 20.85 -17.72 4.78
C ASP A 190 19.77 -16.62 4.72
N ASN A 191 19.02 -16.43 5.81
CA ASN A 191 17.94 -15.47 5.93
C ASN A 191 18.12 -14.52 7.11
N VAL A 192 19.27 -14.57 7.79
CA VAL A 192 19.57 -13.74 8.95
C VAL A 192 20.46 -12.59 8.51
N PRO A 193 20.11 -11.32 8.79
CA PRO A 193 20.98 -10.19 8.52
C PRO A 193 22.19 -10.21 9.48
N VAL A 194 23.40 -10.16 8.92
CA VAL A 194 24.65 -10.28 9.69
C VAL A 194 25.52 -9.03 9.62
N ARG A 195 25.49 -8.28 8.52
CA ARG A 195 26.34 -7.08 8.35
C ARG A 195 25.67 -6.01 7.50
N LEU A 196 25.80 -4.76 7.90
CA LEU A 196 25.54 -3.59 7.06
C LEU A 196 26.73 -3.38 6.14
N ASP A 197 26.56 -3.68 4.85
CA ASP A 197 27.67 -3.70 3.90
C ASP A 197 27.94 -2.30 3.33
N THR A 198 26.93 -1.72 2.68
CA THR A 198 27.05 -0.45 1.98
C THR A 198 25.83 0.43 2.23
N VAL A 199 26.07 1.72 2.48
CA VAL A 199 25.04 2.77 2.53
C VAL A 199 25.37 3.83 1.50
N VAL A 200 24.40 4.19 0.68
CA VAL A 200 24.48 5.33 -0.24
C VAL A 200 23.45 6.36 0.15
N ILE A 201 23.87 7.61 0.32
CA ILE A 201 23.00 8.74 0.60
C ILE A 201 23.31 9.81 -0.43
N SER A 202 22.33 10.18 -1.24
CA SER A 202 22.40 11.32 -2.15
C SER A 202 21.36 12.34 -1.72
N THR A 203 21.79 13.49 -1.24
CA THR A 203 20.88 14.53 -0.73
C THR A 203 21.11 15.86 -1.42
N GLN A 204 20.01 16.55 -1.72
CA GLN A 204 20.04 17.89 -2.27
C GLN A 204 20.52 18.89 -1.21
N HIS A 205 21.32 19.88 -1.61
CA HIS A 205 21.94 20.86 -0.69
C HIS A 205 22.16 22.22 -1.36
N ALA A 206 22.44 23.25 -0.55
CA ALA A 206 22.85 24.56 -1.03
C ALA A 206 24.19 24.53 -1.79
N ALA A 207 24.40 25.45 -2.72
CA ALA A 207 25.49 25.39 -3.71
C ALA A 207 26.90 25.60 -3.14
N ASP A 208 26.96 26.26 -1.98
CA ASP A 208 28.13 26.71 -1.24
C ASP A 208 28.68 25.65 -0.26
N ILE A 209 28.02 24.50 -0.14
CA ILE A 209 28.43 23.43 0.77
C ILE A 209 29.61 22.63 0.20
N ASP A 210 30.63 22.43 1.04
CA ASP A 210 31.76 21.53 0.78
C ASP A 210 31.36 20.08 1.08
N LEU A 211 31.55 19.20 0.09
CA LEU A 211 31.09 17.81 0.19
C LEU A 211 31.91 16.99 1.19
N GLU A 212 33.22 17.21 1.26
CA GLU A 212 34.14 16.39 2.05
C GLU A 212 34.24 16.91 3.49
N LYS A 213 34.27 18.24 3.66
CA LYS A 213 34.50 18.88 4.97
C LYS A 213 33.23 19.13 5.76
N THR A 214 32.08 19.22 5.10
CA THR A 214 30.81 19.56 5.73
C THR A 214 29.77 18.46 5.50
N LEU A 215 29.41 18.18 4.25
CA LEU A 215 28.27 17.29 3.97
C LEU A 215 28.51 15.85 4.43
N ASP A 216 29.61 15.22 4.02
CA ASP A 216 29.92 13.83 4.40
C ASP A 216 29.98 13.61 5.93
N PRO A 217 30.73 14.41 6.73
CA PRO A 217 30.76 14.22 8.18
C PRO A 217 29.39 14.47 8.84
N ASP A 218 28.64 15.49 8.40
CA ASP A 218 27.32 15.79 8.95
C ASP A 218 26.30 14.66 8.68
N ILE A 219 26.31 14.09 7.47
CA ILE A 219 25.45 12.96 7.11
C ILE A 219 25.82 11.72 7.92
N ARG A 220 27.11 11.46 8.16
CA ARG A 220 27.55 10.34 9.00
C ARG A 220 27.07 10.49 10.44
N GLU A 221 27.25 11.66 11.03
CA GLU A 221 26.94 11.90 12.44
C GLU A 221 25.42 12.05 12.68
N HIS A 222 24.77 12.95 11.95
CA HIS A 222 23.39 13.35 12.24
C HIS A 222 22.33 12.47 11.59
N VAL A 223 22.69 11.71 10.55
CA VAL A 223 21.77 10.82 9.82
C VAL A 223 22.11 9.36 10.06
N LEU A 224 23.27 8.88 9.60
CA LEU A 224 23.60 7.45 9.65
C LEU A 224 23.72 6.94 11.08
N LYS A 225 24.61 7.53 11.88
CA LYS A 225 24.85 7.11 13.27
C LYS A 225 23.58 7.20 14.10
N SER A 226 22.85 8.31 14.02
CA SER A 226 21.54 8.48 14.68
C SER A 226 20.55 7.36 14.34
N VAL A 227 20.49 6.92 13.09
CA VAL A 227 19.57 5.85 12.67
C VAL A 227 20.05 4.47 13.15
N LEU A 228 21.36 4.21 13.15
CA LEU A 228 21.93 2.96 13.65
C LEU A 228 21.75 2.83 15.18
N ASP A 229 21.96 3.93 15.91
CA ASP A 229 21.77 4.00 17.35
C ASP A 229 20.29 3.77 17.73
N GLU A 230 19.34 4.36 16.98
CA GLU A 230 17.91 4.14 17.20
C GLU A 230 17.48 2.70 16.89
N LEU A 231 18.01 2.12 15.81
CA LEU A 231 17.68 0.76 15.41
C LEU A 231 18.20 -0.27 16.43
N ALA A 232 19.41 -0.05 16.98
CA ALA A 232 20.05 -0.91 17.97
C ALA A 232 19.95 -2.42 17.64
N HIS A 233 20.16 -2.78 16.37
CA HIS A 233 19.92 -4.14 15.90
C HIS A 233 20.95 -5.11 16.48
N GLN A 234 20.50 -6.09 17.26
CA GLN A 234 21.37 -6.93 18.09
C GLN A 234 22.38 -7.77 17.31
N THR A 235 22.04 -8.20 16.10
CA THR A 235 22.88 -9.11 15.30
C THR A 235 23.57 -8.46 14.12
N LEU A 236 23.37 -7.16 13.89
CA LEU A 236 23.88 -6.48 12.71
C LEU A 236 25.24 -5.86 13.01
N ASP A 237 26.31 -6.38 12.39
CA ASP A 237 27.61 -5.72 12.42
C ASP A 237 27.60 -4.49 11.50
N ALA A 238 27.88 -3.32 12.07
CA ALA A 238 28.00 -2.05 11.36
C ALA A 238 29.37 -1.39 11.61
N SER A 239 30.39 -2.15 12.00
CA SER A 239 31.74 -1.62 12.28
C SER A 239 32.53 -1.23 11.04
N GLN A 240 32.26 -1.85 9.88
CA GLN A 240 32.99 -1.64 8.62
C GLN A 240 32.06 -1.24 7.45
N VAL A 241 31.10 -0.36 7.71
CA VAL A 241 30.15 0.08 6.68
C VAL A 241 30.86 0.92 5.62
N ARG A 242 30.70 0.56 4.35
CA ARG A 242 31.05 1.44 3.24
C ARG A 242 29.96 2.50 3.07
N VAL A 243 30.28 3.75 3.39
CA VAL A 243 29.34 4.86 3.26
C VAL A 243 29.73 5.75 2.09
N LEU A 244 28.80 5.98 1.17
CA LEU A 244 28.94 6.83 0.00
C LEU A 244 27.97 8.01 0.14
N VAL A 245 28.47 9.19 0.45
CA VAL A 245 27.68 10.43 0.51
C VAL A 245 27.87 11.20 -0.79
N ASN A 246 26.77 11.49 -1.48
CA ASN A 246 26.72 12.21 -2.75
C ASN A 246 27.80 11.74 -3.76
N PRO A 247 27.86 10.45 -4.11
CA PRO A 247 28.94 9.90 -4.95
C PRO A 247 28.98 10.47 -6.38
N THR A 248 27.90 11.09 -6.84
CA THR A 248 27.81 11.78 -8.14
C THR A 248 28.36 13.22 -8.10
N GLY A 249 28.83 13.69 -6.93
CA GLY A 249 29.24 15.06 -6.71
C GLY A 249 28.10 15.97 -6.25
N LYS A 250 28.14 17.24 -6.68
CA LYS A 250 27.17 18.25 -6.26
C LYS A 250 25.75 17.89 -6.68
N PHE A 251 24.79 18.11 -5.78
CA PHE A 251 23.36 17.89 -6.00
C PHE A 251 22.59 19.13 -5.54
N VAL A 252 22.71 20.21 -6.32
CA VAL A 252 22.13 21.53 -5.98
C VAL A 252 20.73 21.67 -6.57
N LEU A 253 20.58 21.29 -7.84
CA LEU A 253 19.32 21.25 -8.57
C LEU A 253 18.64 19.91 -8.32
N GLY A 254 17.44 19.92 -7.79
CA GLY A 254 16.66 18.72 -7.46
C GLY A 254 15.16 19.00 -7.55
N GLY A 255 14.33 18.02 -7.15
CA GLY A 255 12.88 18.16 -7.24
C GLY A 255 12.36 18.23 -8.68
N PRO A 256 11.17 18.81 -8.91
CA PRO A 256 10.53 18.89 -10.22
C PRO A 256 11.35 19.59 -11.33
N MET A 257 12.30 20.45 -10.98
CA MET A 257 13.22 21.07 -11.95
C MET A 257 14.34 20.10 -12.40
N GLY A 258 14.72 19.15 -11.54
CA GLY A 258 15.75 18.17 -11.84
C GLY A 258 15.22 16.90 -12.51
N ASP A 259 13.97 16.51 -12.24
CA ASP A 259 13.33 15.33 -12.79
C ASP A 259 11.80 15.44 -12.75
N ALA A 260 11.12 14.86 -13.73
CA ALA A 260 9.66 14.82 -13.74
C ALA A 260 9.15 13.75 -12.77
N GLY A 261 8.04 14.03 -12.10
CA GLY A 261 7.43 13.10 -11.15
C GLY A 261 6.05 12.65 -11.60
N LEU A 262 5.70 11.40 -11.33
CA LEU A 262 4.35 10.86 -11.52
C LEU A 262 3.92 10.04 -10.31
N THR A 263 2.62 10.08 -10.00
CA THR A 263 2.01 9.26 -8.95
C THR A 263 2.22 7.77 -9.24
N GLY A 264 2.47 6.98 -8.21
CA GLY A 264 2.60 5.54 -8.33
C GLY A 264 3.89 5.07 -9.01
N ARG A 265 4.93 5.91 -9.10
CA ARG A 265 6.26 5.51 -9.65
C ARG A 265 7.24 5.00 -8.61
N LYS A 266 6.81 4.89 -7.35
CA LYS A 266 7.61 4.41 -6.21
C LYS A 266 6.99 3.21 -5.49
N ILE A 267 6.18 2.38 -6.17
CA ILE A 267 5.45 1.24 -5.58
C ILE A 267 6.31 0.21 -4.83
N ILE A 268 7.58 0.02 -5.22
CA ILE A 268 8.49 -0.89 -4.51
C ILE A 268 9.03 -0.24 -3.23
N VAL A 269 9.26 1.07 -3.25
CA VAL A 269 9.60 1.86 -2.07
C VAL A 269 8.38 1.92 -1.13
N ASP A 270 7.17 2.02 -1.66
CA ASP A 270 5.93 2.06 -0.85
C ASP A 270 5.58 0.71 -0.19
N THR A 271 6.24 -0.38 -0.58
CA THR A 271 5.95 -1.73 -0.09
C THR A 271 7.12 -2.35 0.64
N TYR A 272 7.81 -3.31 0.02
CA TYR A 272 8.76 -4.20 0.70
C TYR A 272 10.17 -4.09 0.14
N GLY A 273 10.49 -3.04 -0.62
CA GLY A 273 11.83 -2.74 -1.13
C GLY A 273 12.44 -3.86 -1.98
N GLY A 274 11.60 -4.57 -2.73
CA GLY A 274 11.99 -5.68 -3.60
C GLY A 274 12.14 -7.02 -2.88
N TRP A 275 11.92 -7.07 -1.56
CA TRP A 275 12.05 -8.29 -0.78
C TRP A 275 10.93 -9.29 -1.02
N ALA A 276 9.71 -8.77 -1.22
CA ALA A 276 8.52 -9.53 -1.52
C ALA A 276 7.96 -9.15 -2.90
N ARG A 277 7.05 -9.98 -3.41
CA ARG A 277 6.41 -9.72 -4.70
C ARG A 277 5.50 -8.50 -4.63
N HIS A 278 5.26 -7.92 -5.79
CA HIS A 278 4.36 -6.79 -5.97
C HIS A 278 3.34 -7.10 -7.07
N GLY A 279 2.12 -6.61 -6.88
CA GLY A 279 1.00 -6.87 -7.79
C GLY A 279 0.85 -5.89 -8.96
N GLY A 280 1.54 -4.75 -8.88
CA GLY A 280 1.60 -3.71 -9.91
C GLY A 280 0.76 -2.47 -9.60
N GLY A 281 -0.28 -2.59 -8.78
CA GLY A 281 -1.15 -1.46 -8.41
C GLY A 281 -0.46 -0.44 -7.50
N ALA A 282 -0.55 0.85 -7.85
CA ALA A 282 -0.17 1.96 -6.99
C ALA A 282 -1.24 2.28 -5.93
N PHE A 283 -0.86 3.02 -4.88
CA PHE A 283 -1.73 3.30 -3.73
C PHE A 283 -2.27 4.74 -3.68
N SER A 284 -1.40 5.73 -3.84
CA SER A 284 -1.76 7.12 -3.60
C SER A 284 -2.82 7.63 -4.57
N GLY A 285 -3.69 8.52 -4.10
CA GLY A 285 -4.79 9.09 -4.90
C GLY A 285 -6.00 8.16 -5.12
N LYS A 286 -5.96 6.94 -4.56
CA LYS A 286 -7.05 5.97 -4.66
C LYS A 286 -7.82 5.83 -3.35
N ASP A 287 -9.14 5.93 -3.42
CA ASP A 287 -10.02 5.68 -2.26
C ASP A 287 -10.06 4.18 -1.87
N PRO A 288 -10.50 3.83 -0.65
CA PRO A 288 -10.46 2.45 -0.15
C PRO A 288 -11.26 1.41 -0.94
N SER A 289 -12.15 1.81 -1.86
CA SER A 289 -12.84 0.87 -2.76
C SER A 289 -11.94 0.28 -3.84
N LYS A 290 -10.79 0.92 -4.13
CA LYS A 290 -9.81 0.40 -5.08
C LYS A 290 -8.98 -0.68 -4.39
N VAL A 291 -9.20 -1.92 -4.82
CA VAL A 291 -8.58 -3.12 -4.22
C VAL A 291 -7.05 -3.08 -4.23
N ASP A 292 -6.43 -2.35 -5.16
CA ASP A 292 -4.98 -2.13 -5.19
C ASP A 292 -4.44 -1.64 -3.84
N ARG A 293 -5.16 -0.70 -3.20
CA ARG A 293 -4.78 -0.12 -1.92
C ARG A 293 -5.32 -0.96 -0.76
N SER A 294 -6.64 -1.17 -0.72
CA SER A 294 -7.29 -1.78 0.45
C SER A 294 -6.92 -3.25 0.62
N ALA A 295 -6.85 -4.04 -0.45
CA ALA A 295 -6.47 -5.45 -0.34
C ALA A 295 -4.98 -5.62 -0.03
N ALA A 296 -4.09 -4.76 -0.58
CA ALA A 296 -2.68 -4.77 -0.19
C ALA A 296 -2.50 -4.48 1.30
N TYR A 297 -3.21 -3.48 1.84
CA TYR A 297 -3.19 -3.16 3.27
C TYR A 297 -3.75 -4.31 4.13
N ALA A 298 -4.84 -4.94 3.69
CA ALA A 298 -5.40 -6.10 4.36
C ALA A 298 -4.42 -7.29 4.36
N MET A 299 -3.73 -7.57 3.25
CA MET A 299 -2.75 -8.65 3.19
C MET A 299 -1.54 -8.37 4.06
N ARG A 300 -1.06 -7.11 4.12
CA ARG A 300 -0.03 -6.70 5.08
C ARG A 300 -0.48 -6.92 6.51
N TRP A 301 -1.72 -6.56 6.85
CA TRP A 301 -2.29 -6.78 8.18
C TRP A 301 -2.33 -8.27 8.53
N VAL A 302 -2.79 -9.14 7.61
CA VAL A 302 -2.78 -10.60 7.81
C VAL A 302 -1.36 -11.10 8.05
N ALA A 303 -0.42 -10.76 7.17
CA ALA A 303 0.97 -11.22 7.27
C ALA A 303 1.62 -10.79 8.60
N LYS A 304 1.42 -9.54 9.00
CA LYS A 304 1.94 -8.97 10.24
C LYS A 304 1.41 -9.72 11.47
N ASN A 305 0.10 -10.03 11.51
CA ASN A 305 -0.50 -10.77 12.63
C ASN A 305 0.01 -12.21 12.71
N VAL A 306 0.24 -12.88 11.57
CA VAL A 306 0.81 -14.25 11.55
C VAL A 306 2.21 -14.28 12.17
N VAL A 307 3.08 -13.33 11.82
CA VAL A 307 4.43 -13.24 12.38
C VAL A 307 4.40 -12.80 13.84
N ALA A 308 3.60 -11.79 14.18
CA ALA A 308 3.46 -11.30 15.56
C ALA A 308 2.94 -12.38 16.52
N ALA A 309 2.09 -13.29 16.04
CA ALA A 309 1.58 -14.43 16.81
C ALA A 309 2.60 -15.58 16.95
N GLY A 310 3.81 -15.46 16.41
CA GLY A 310 4.85 -16.50 16.45
C GLY A 310 4.52 -17.72 15.58
N LEU A 311 3.56 -17.61 14.67
CA LEU A 311 3.14 -18.74 13.83
C LEU A 311 4.13 -19.01 12.68
N ALA A 312 4.93 -18.01 12.31
CA ALA A 312 6.02 -18.09 11.34
C ALA A 312 7.04 -16.96 11.59
N GLU A 313 8.31 -17.18 11.25
CA GLU A 313 9.33 -16.11 11.29
C GLU A 313 9.10 -15.07 10.17
N ARG A 314 8.55 -15.53 9.03
CA ARG A 314 8.16 -14.71 7.89
C ARG A 314 7.04 -15.35 7.08
N VAL A 315 6.24 -14.52 6.42
CA VAL A 315 5.13 -14.99 5.58
C VAL A 315 4.87 -14.02 4.42
N GLU A 316 4.57 -14.59 3.26
CA GLU A 316 3.98 -13.88 2.11
C GLU A 316 2.55 -14.39 1.91
N VAL A 317 1.62 -13.47 1.72
CA VAL A 317 0.19 -13.73 1.48
C VAL A 317 -0.20 -13.07 0.15
N GLN A 318 -0.88 -13.82 -0.71
CA GLN A 318 -1.37 -13.31 -1.99
C GLN A 318 -2.89 -13.40 -2.07
N VAL A 319 -3.51 -12.36 -2.63
CA VAL A 319 -4.91 -12.36 -3.07
C VAL A 319 -5.00 -11.87 -4.51
N ALA A 320 -6.00 -12.38 -5.23
CA ALA A 320 -6.35 -11.91 -6.57
C ALA A 320 -7.86 -11.67 -6.68
N TYR A 321 -8.22 -10.55 -7.32
CA TYR A 321 -9.60 -10.16 -7.60
C TYR A 321 -9.87 -10.14 -9.10
N ALA A 322 -11.08 -10.53 -9.47
CA ALA A 322 -11.63 -10.29 -10.80
C ALA A 322 -12.60 -9.11 -10.72
N ILE A 323 -12.62 -8.27 -11.76
CA ILE A 323 -13.47 -7.08 -11.80
C ILE A 323 -14.95 -7.43 -11.55
N GLY A 324 -15.60 -6.65 -10.69
CA GLY A 324 -17.02 -6.80 -10.34
C GLY A 324 -17.34 -7.96 -9.40
N LYS A 325 -16.38 -8.79 -8.96
CA LYS A 325 -16.61 -9.85 -7.95
C LYS A 325 -16.22 -9.39 -6.55
N ALA A 326 -17.06 -9.70 -5.56
CA ALA A 326 -16.75 -9.50 -4.14
C ALA A 326 -15.89 -10.66 -3.60
N ALA A 327 -16.18 -11.89 -4.03
CA ALA A 327 -15.44 -13.07 -3.61
C ALA A 327 -14.08 -13.18 -4.33
N ARG A 328 -13.03 -13.45 -3.55
CA ARG A 328 -11.66 -13.63 -4.08
C ARG A 328 -11.58 -14.82 -5.03
N TRP A 329 -10.84 -14.66 -6.13
CA TRP A 329 -10.67 -15.71 -7.14
C TRP A 329 -9.63 -16.76 -6.71
N ALA A 330 -8.53 -16.33 -6.08
CA ALA A 330 -7.46 -17.22 -5.61
C ALA A 330 -6.73 -16.64 -4.39
N CYS A 331 -6.31 -17.50 -3.45
CA CYS A 331 -5.47 -17.14 -2.31
C CYS A 331 -4.34 -18.18 -2.14
N SER A 332 -3.12 -17.71 -1.96
CA SER A 332 -1.96 -18.59 -1.68
C SER A 332 -1.07 -17.98 -0.59
N SER A 333 -0.42 -18.82 0.21
CA SER A 333 0.63 -18.38 1.13
C SER A 333 1.87 -19.25 1.02
N ARG A 334 3.05 -18.65 1.25
CA ARG A 334 4.34 -19.37 1.24
C ARG A 334 5.06 -19.20 2.56
N ARG A 335 5.48 -20.32 3.16
CA ARG A 335 6.35 -20.35 4.35
C ARG A 335 7.77 -20.77 3.99
N SER A 336 8.73 -20.31 4.78
CA SER A 336 10.07 -20.88 4.84
C SER A 336 10.13 -21.85 6.00
N ALA A 337 10.79 -22.99 5.81
CA ALA A 337 10.76 -24.14 6.73
C ALA A 337 11.20 -23.79 8.17
N PRO A 338 10.57 -24.40 9.19
CA PRO A 338 11.00 -24.25 10.59
C PRO A 338 12.28 -25.05 10.88
N LYS A 339 13.01 -24.67 11.95
CA LYS A 339 14.12 -25.46 12.51
C LYS A 339 13.69 -26.92 12.74
N ARG A 340 14.43 -27.86 12.16
CA ARG A 340 14.26 -29.31 12.35
C ARG A 340 14.25 -29.64 13.84
N SER A 341 13.10 -30.06 14.38
CA SER A 341 13.06 -30.90 15.58
C SER A 341 12.96 -32.37 15.15
N THR A 342 13.85 -33.17 15.73
CA THR A 342 13.94 -34.61 15.54
C THR A 342 12.83 -35.30 16.34
N ARG A 343 11.88 -36.00 15.68
CA ARG A 343 11.36 -37.30 16.15
C ARG A 343 10.37 -38.01 15.21
N SER A 344 10.71 -39.27 14.96
CA SER A 344 9.92 -40.49 14.69
C SER A 344 8.75 -40.48 13.69
N ARG A 345 8.94 -41.31 12.64
CA ARG A 345 7.90 -41.94 11.83
C ARG A 345 6.85 -42.63 12.71
N SER A 346 5.57 -42.27 12.56
CA SER A 346 4.46 -43.17 12.85
C SER A 346 3.24 -42.86 11.97
N ARG A 347 2.35 -43.85 11.86
CA ARG A 347 1.39 -44.15 10.79
C ARG A 347 0.38 -43.04 10.45
N ARG A 348 -0.02 -42.99 9.16
CA ARG A 348 -1.05 -42.10 8.59
C ARG A 348 -2.44 -42.41 9.17
N PRO A 349 -3.19 -41.43 9.71
CA PRO A 349 -4.65 -41.48 9.78
C PRO A 349 -5.25 -40.67 8.62
N SER A 350 -6.24 -41.23 7.93
CA SER A 350 -7.04 -40.52 6.92
C SER A 350 -8.00 -39.54 7.60
N VAL A 351 -7.88 -38.24 7.32
CA VAL A 351 -8.86 -37.22 7.72
C VAL A 351 -9.74 -36.91 6.51
N ARG A 352 -11.05 -37.18 6.62
CA ARG A 352 -12.06 -36.77 5.62
C ARG A 352 -12.37 -35.28 5.79
N CYS A 353 -12.31 -34.52 4.70
CA CYS A 353 -12.86 -33.17 4.59
C CYS A 353 -14.34 -33.30 4.20
N SER A 354 -15.25 -32.70 4.97
CA SER A 354 -16.72 -32.79 4.78
C SER A 354 -17.32 -31.61 4.01
N ILE A 355 -16.55 -30.92 3.15
CA ILE A 355 -17.04 -29.79 2.32
C ILE A 355 -16.90 -30.09 0.83
N CYS A 356 -17.03 -31.37 0.44
CA CYS A 356 -17.17 -31.75 -0.96
C CYS A 356 -18.32 -32.76 -1.05
N GLY A 357 -19.39 -32.40 -1.76
CA GLY A 357 -20.47 -33.32 -2.10
C GLY A 357 -19.97 -34.55 -2.89
N PRO A 358 -20.78 -35.61 -2.99
CA PRO A 358 -20.27 -36.94 -3.33
C PRO A 358 -19.96 -37.05 -4.83
N GLY A 359 -18.76 -37.50 -5.18
CA GLY A 359 -18.53 -38.04 -6.52
C GLY A 359 -17.09 -38.00 -7.01
N ARG A 360 -16.53 -39.21 -7.17
CA ARG A 360 -15.32 -39.57 -7.94
C ARG A 360 -13.98 -39.38 -7.23
N SER A 361 -13.60 -40.45 -6.54
CA SER A 361 -12.22 -40.86 -6.30
C SER A 361 -11.49 -41.16 -7.61
N SER A 362 -10.36 -40.49 -7.85
CA SER A 362 -9.11 -41.13 -8.31
C SER A 362 -8.02 -40.09 -8.49
N ALA A 363 -6.86 -40.39 -7.92
CA ALA A 363 -5.63 -39.64 -8.07
C ALA A 363 -5.08 -39.74 -9.50
N THR A 364 -4.82 -38.60 -10.13
CA THR A 364 -3.70 -38.35 -11.08
C THR A 364 -3.73 -36.88 -11.49
N TRP A 365 -2.76 -36.09 -11.03
CA TRP A 365 -2.46 -34.80 -11.64
C TRP A 365 -1.59 -35.06 -12.87
N THR A 366 -2.17 -34.94 -14.05
CA THR A 366 -1.42 -34.93 -15.31
C THR A 366 -1.74 -33.64 -16.05
N CYS A 367 -0.71 -32.85 -16.28
CA CYS A 367 -0.70 -31.69 -17.14
C CYS A 367 -1.13 -32.11 -18.56
N CYS A 368 -2.21 -31.53 -19.09
CA CYS A 368 -2.51 -31.63 -20.51
C CYS A 368 -3.17 -30.33 -21.00
N ALA A 369 -2.35 -29.43 -21.54
CA ALA A 369 -2.81 -28.52 -22.57
C ALA A 369 -3.23 -29.37 -23.78
N ARG A 370 -4.51 -29.36 -24.13
CA ARG A 370 -4.96 -29.80 -25.44
C ARG A 370 -6.11 -28.95 -25.93
N SER A 371 -5.77 -28.16 -26.95
CA SER A 371 -6.64 -27.65 -28.00
C SER A 371 -7.86 -28.54 -28.24
N MET A 372 -9.05 -27.98 -28.11
CA MET A 372 -10.19 -28.37 -28.93
C MET A 372 -10.85 -27.12 -29.50
N ARG A 373 -10.51 -26.87 -30.77
CA ARG A 373 -11.44 -26.29 -31.73
C ARG A 373 -12.74 -27.09 -31.68
N ARG A 374 -13.87 -26.46 -31.38
CA ARG A 374 -15.15 -26.83 -31.98
C ARG A 374 -15.93 -25.57 -32.34
N ARG A 375 -16.14 -25.45 -33.65
CA ARG A 375 -17.10 -24.56 -34.31
C ARG A 375 -18.50 -24.82 -33.76
N LEU A 376 -19.27 -23.76 -33.57
CA LEU A 376 -20.73 -23.77 -33.74
C LEU A 376 -21.13 -22.46 -34.46
N PRO A 377 -22.29 -22.47 -35.14
CA PRO A 377 -22.41 -21.98 -36.52
C PRO A 377 -22.90 -20.54 -36.64
N THR A 378 -22.71 -20.06 -37.86
CA THR A 378 -23.20 -18.83 -38.49
C THR A 378 -24.72 -18.64 -38.40
N GLY A 379 -25.12 -17.39 -38.16
CA GLY A 379 -26.30 -16.76 -38.78
C GLY A 379 -27.57 -16.70 -37.92
N ILE A 380 -27.96 -15.48 -37.52
CA ILE A 380 -29.20 -14.80 -37.96
C ILE A 380 -29.10 -13.30 -37.63
N SER A 381 -29.66 -12.53 -38.56
CA SER A 381 -29.58 -11.08 -38.77
C SER A 381 -30.50 -10.25 -37.85
N ALA A 382 -30.17 -8.96 -37.81
CA ALA A 382 -30.81 -7.79 -37.22
C ALA A 382 -32.34 -7.63 -37.36
N ALA A 383 -32.95 -6.88 -36.42
CA ALA A 383 -33.70 -5.63 -36.72
C ALA A 383 -34.06 -4.82 -35.43
N PRO A 384 -34.23 -3.48 -35.52
CA PRO A 384 -34.41 -2.52 -34.41
C PRO A 384 -35.82 -1.90 -34.35
N ILE A 385 -36.28 -1.44 -33.16
CA ILE A 385 -37.46 -0.55 -32.95
C ILE A 385 -37.19 0.21 -31.64
N SER A 386 -36.81 1.50 -31.60
CA SER A 386 -37.50 2.77 -31.85
C SER A 386 -38.42 3.28 -30.71
N ASN A 387 -38.03 4.47 -30.21
CA ASN A 387 -38.80 5.60 -29.66
C ASN A 387 -40.07 5.38 -28.83
N CYS A 388 -40.06 5.96 -27.61
CA CYS A 388 -41.15 6.81 -27.14
C CYS A 388 -40.61 8.04 -26.39
N ARG A 389 -41.02 9.22 -26.90
CA ARG A 389 -40.87 10.55 -26.30
C ARG A 389 -42.02 10.82 -25.31
N GLY A 390 -41.77 11.73 -24.37
CA GLY A 390 -42.76 12.58 -23.67
C GLY A 390 -42.05 13.32 -22.53
N SER A 391 -41.64 14.60 -22.69
CA SER A 391 -42.40 15.84 -22.37
C SER A 391 -43.00 15.81 -20.95
N SER A 392 -42.81 16.78 -20.06
CA SER A 392 -42.68 18.24 -20.22
C SER A 392 -42.44 18.90 -18.84
N SER A 393 -41.80 20.10 -18.83
CA SER A 393 -42.12 21.32 -18.04
C SER A 393 -42.30 21.22 -16.50
N THR A 394 -41.81 22.08 -15.59
CA THR A 394 -41.48 23.52 -15.60
C THR A 394 -41.02 23.92 -14.17
N ARG A 395 -40.19 24.99 -14.07
CA ARG A 395 -40.10 26.09 -13.05
C ARG A 395 -40.56 25.82 -11.59
N SER A 396 -39.94 26.32 -10.51
CA SER A 396 -39.25 27.59 -10.23
C SER A 396 -38.69 27.60 -8.77
N THR A 397 -37.61 28.35 -8.56
CA THR A 397 -37.23 29.21 -7.39
C THR A 397 -38.22 29.33 -6.21
N THR A 398 -37.86 29.46 -4.92
CA THR A 398 -36.82 30.28 -4.23
C THR A 398 -36.91 30.06 -2.70
N SER A 399 -35.79 30.34 -1.99
CA SER A 399 -35.61 30.84 -0.58
C SER A 399 -36.31 30.08 0.58
N SER A 400 -35.78 29.92 1.80
CA SER A 400 -34.96 30.76 2.68
C SER A 400 -34.58 29.96 3.94
N ALA A 401 -33.44 30.29 4.55
CA ALA A 401 -33.12 30.07 5.97
C ALA A 401 -33.10 31.48 6.65
N PRO A 402 -32.85 31.69 7.97
CA PRO A 402 -32.43 30.74 9.03
C PRO A 402 -33.11 30.99 10.41
N SER A 403 -32.82 30.17 11.43
CA SER A 403 -32.63 30.61 12.83
C SER A 403 -32.25 29.46 13.78
N SER A 404 -31.78 29.84 14.95
CA SER A 404 -30.69 29.31 15.77
C SER A 404 -31.08 28.53 17.05
N SER A 405 -30.05 27.97 17.71
CA SER A 405 -29.94 27.47 19.10
C SER A 405 -30.33 26.00 19.32
N GLY A 406 -29.65 25.14 20.09
CA GLY A 406 -28.45 25.24 20.93
C GLY A 406 -28.39 23.99 21.84
N ARG A 407 -27.18 23.61 22.27
CA ARG A 407 -26.77 22.71 23.38
C ARG A 407 -26.50 21.20 23.14
N GLU A 408 -25.20 20.91 23.36
CA GLU A 408 -24.58 19.90 24.26
C GLU A 408 -24.73 18.38 24.05
N GLN A 409 -23.54 17.76 24.01
CA GLN A 409 -23.15 16.41 24.46
C GLN A 409 -23.67 15.19 23.68
N SER A 410 -22.77 14.60 22.88
CA SER A 410 -22.39 13.18 23.07
C SER A 410 -21.07 12.85 22.36
N GLN A 411 -20.01 12.67 23.16
CA GLN A 411 -18.88 11.82 22.79
C GLN A 411 -19.36 10.37 22.83
N ASN A 412 -19.33 9.65 21.71
CA ASN A 412 -18.78 8.29 21.61
C ASN A 412 -19.20 7.53 20.33
N ARG A 413 -18.19 6.89 19.74
CA ARG A 413 -18.22 5.56 19.09
C ARG A 413 -19.17 5.35 17.90
N ILE A 414 -18.57 5.31 16.70
CA ILE A 414 -18.86 4.23 15.74
C ILE A 414 -17.56 3.83 15.03
N THR A 415 -16.78 2.92 15.62
CA THR A 415 -15.83 2.08 14.87
C THR A 415 -16.42 0.67 14.82
N ARG A 416 -17.00 0.30 13.68
CA ARG A 416 -17.44 -1.09 13.44
C ARG A 416 -16.20 -1.91 13.06
N ALA A 417 -15.71 -2.69 14.02
CA ALA A 417 -14.60 -3.63 13.81
C ALA A 417 -15.08 -4.89 13.07
N ALA A 418 -14.39 -5.26 12.00
CA ALA A 418 -14.54 -6.55 11.35
C ALA A 418 -13.89 -7.66 12.21
N ARG A 419 -14.61 -8.76 12.46
CA ARG A 419 -14.05 -9.97 13.09
C ARG A 419 -13.42 -10.84 12.01
N VAL A 420 -12.11 -11.08 12.07
CA VAL A 420 -11.43 -12.05 11.20
C VAL A 420 -11.23 -13.35 11.98
N ARG A 421 -11.86 -14.45 11.55
CA ARG A 421 -11.53 -15.80 12.06
C ARG A 421 -10.42 -16.40 11.20
N PHE A 422 -9.31 -16.77 11.84
CA PHE A 422 -8.23 -17.52 11.20
C PHE A 422 -8.40 -19.02 11.50
N CYS A 423 -8.42 -19.84 10.46
CA CYS A 423 -8.33 -21.29 10.59
C CYS A 423 -6.95 -21.73 10.09
N VAL A 424 -6.09 -22.15 11.01
CA VAL A 424 -4.72 -22.61 10.73
C VAL A 424 -4.75 -24.13 10.64
N CYS A 425 -4.85 -24.67 9.42
CA CYS A 425 -4.70 -26.12 9.20
C CYS A 425 -3.21 -26.48 9.21
N SER A 426 -2.72 -27.07 10.31
CA SER A 426 -1.40 -27.70 10.34
C SER A 426 -1.52 -29.20 10.06
N ARG A 427 -0.49 -29.83 9.48
CA ARG A 427 -0.42 -31.30 9.24
C ARG A 427 -0.53 -32.16 10.51
N ALA A 428 -0.44 -31.56 11.70
CA ALA A 428 -0.81 -32.20 12.96
C ALA A 428 -2.23 -31.75 13.34
N GLY A 429 -3.13 -32.72 13.54
CA GLY A 429 -4.55 -32.50 13.74
C GLY A 429 -4.93 -31.41 14.75
N VAL A 430 -6.16 -30.92 14.60
CA VAL A 430 -6.83 -29.89 15.40
C VAL A 430 -6.41 -29.97 16.87
N ARG A 431 -5.57 -29.03 17.31
CA ARG A 431 -5.37 -28.74 18.72
C ARG A 431 -6.08 -27.44 19.03
N SER A 432 -7.19 -27.53 19.76
CA SER A 432 -7.62 -26.41 20.61
C SER A 432 -6.51 -26.18 21.62
N VAL A 433 -6.09 -24.92 21.79
CA VAL A 433 -5.21 -24.51 22.89
C VAL A 433 -6.11 -23.85 23.94
N PRO A 434 -6.43 -24.52 25.06
CA PRO A 434 -7.08 -23.87 26.19
C PRO A 434 -6.01 -23.17 27.04
N GLY A 435 -6.21 -21.90 27.40
CA GLY A 435 -5.58 -21.33 28.60
C GLY A 435 -4.38 -20.38 28.44
N ALA A 436 -4.26 -19.61 27.36
CA ALA A 436 -3.46 -18.38 27.40
C ALA A 436 -4.40 -17.19 27.66
N GLY A 437 -4.23 -16.52 28.81
CA GLY A 437 -5.15 -15.49 29.31
C GLY A 437 -5.23 -14.26 28.40
N TRP A 438 -6.46 -13.88 28.05
CA TRP A 438 -6.82 -12.72 27.25
C TRP A 438 -7.56 -11.69 28.11
N HIS A 439 -6.90 -10.59 28.50
CA HIS A 439 -7.51 -9.32 28.91
C HIS A 439 -6.48 -8.23 28.58
N ARG A 440 -6.72 -7.10 27.91
CA ARG A 440 -7.90 -6.32 27.46
C ARG A 440 -7.62 -5.94 26.00
N VAL A 441 -8.60 -5.99 25.10
CA VAL A 441 -9.26 -4.80 24.53
C VAL A 441 -10.39 -5.31 23.63
N ILE A 442 -11.58 -4.73 23.83
CA ILE A 442 -12.87 -4.86 23.12
C ILE A 442 -13.71 -6.11 23.44
N GLY A 443 -14.75 -5.89 24.25
CA GLY A 443 -15.83 -6.84 24.49
C GLY A 443 -16.84 -6.89 23.35
N LEU A 444 -17.19 -8.11 22.92
CA LEU A 444 -18.41 -8.45 22.18
C LEU A 444 -18.73 -9.95 22.38
N GLN A 445 -20.02 -10.27 22.43
CA GLN A 445 -20.59 -11.60 22.72
C GLN A 445 -20.44 -12.65 21.59
N PRO A 446 -20.72 -13.95 21.86
CA PRO A 446 -20.54 -15.07 20.93
C PRO A 446 -21.64 -15.11 19.86
N GLY A 447 -21.30 -15.49 18.61
CA GLY A 447 -22.33 -15.97 17.66
C GLY A 447 -22.40 -15.38 16.25
N GLN A 448 -21.35 -14.77 15.69
CA GLN A 448 -21.34 -14.44 14.25
C GLN A 448 -20.08 -15.00 13.57
N ALA A 449 -20.30 -15.69 12.46
CA ALA A 449 -19.31 -16.32 11.60
C ALA A 449 -18.88 -15.31 10.52
N VAL A 450 -17.60 -15.35 10.16
CA VAL A 450 -17.05 -14.68 8.97
C VAL A 450 -16.34 -15.78 8.21
N ASP A 451 -16.68 -15.93 6.93
CA ASP A 451 -16.20 -17.01 6.10
C ASP A 451 -14.70 -16.87 5.79
N ALA A 452 -13.99 -17.95 6.14
CA ALA A 452 -12.57 -18.25 6.06
C ALA A 452 -11.62 -17.29 5.28
N VAL A 453 -10.50 -16.92 5.93
CA VAL A 453 -9.24 -16.62 5.22
C VAL A 453 -8.48 -17.94 5.00
N LEU A 454 -8.37 -18.37 3.75
CA LEU A 454 -7.64 -19.59 3.38
C LEU A 454 -6.14 -19.28 3.30
N VAL A 455 -5.45 -19.38 4.43
CA VAL A 455 -3.98 -19.39 4.47
C VAL A 455 -3.55 -20.83 4.17
N THR A 456 -3.09 -21.10 2.96
CA THR A 456 -2.54 -22.41 2.59
C THR A 456 -1.17 -22.59 3.24
N LEU A 457 -1.18 -23.26 4.38
CA LEU A 457 0.00 -23.65 5.15
C LEU A 457 0.53 -24.96 4.58
N ASP A 458 1.66 -24.93 3.88
CA ASP A 458 2.40 -26.15 3.52
C ASP A 458 3.22 -26.68 4.71
#